data_AF-A0A2V9JU08-F1
#
_entry.id   AF-A0A2V9JU08-F1
#
_cell.length_a   1.000
_cell.length_b   1.000
_cell.length_c   1.000
_cell.angle_alpha   90.00
_cell.angle_beta   90.00
_cell.angle_gamma   90.00
#
_symmetry.space_group_name_H-M   'P 1'
#
loop_
_entity.id
_entity.type
_entity.pdbx_description
1 polymer ?
#
loop_
_entity_poly.entity_id
_entity_poly.type
_entity_poly.pdbx_seq_one_letter_code
_entity_poly.pdbx_strand_id
1 'polypeptide(L)'
;MSVFFARIPRQKRLPLLLIAPGITYHSSFEYNCPRFARRHGAAADPGALQSKFVEAFSQMPPLVFPGLQGPVLLAAERDWWRALVRQVFGREMTGEVFERFFGDLFEAFRGSECWQLFPDTHGSLERLRAHGCRLGVISNFDSRLYDVLASLKIDSLLDYVVVSSRAGAAKPDPAIFQAALASAKVKAAEALHVGDSLRADVRGAQGAGLAAVLMDPQGKQPDVPGGWRVRSLSELCALLGA
;
A
#
# COMPACT_ATOMS: atom_id res chain seq x y z
N MET A 1 16.67 -24.09 18.74
CA MET A 1 16.86 -22.89 17.88
C MET A 1 15.92 -21.81 18.38
N SER A 2 16.43 -20.83 19.14
CA SER A 2 15.60 -19.74 19.66
C SER A 2 15.15 -18.82 18.53
N VAL A 3 13.84 -18.73 18.34
CA VAL A 3 13.20 -17.70 17.53
C VAL A 3 13.45 -16.37 18.25
N PHE A 4 14.38 -15.56 17.73
CA PHE A 4 14.56 -14.18 18.17
C PHE A 4 13.30 -13.39 17.79
N PHE A 5 12.31 -13.38 18.67
CA PHE A 5 11.24 -12.41 18.62
C PHE A 5 11.86 -11.04 18.92
N ALA A 6 11.95 -10.18 17.91
CA ALA A 6 12.37 -8.81 18.12
C ALA A 6 11.44 -8.20 19.19
N ARG A 7 11.97 -7.79 20.34
CA ARG A 7 11.30 -6.81 21.18
C ARG A 7 11.55 -5.46 20.49
N ILE A 8 10.54 -4.58 20.32
CA ILE A 8 10.79 -3.15 20.10
C ILE A 8 11.65 -2.76 21.31
N PRO A 9 12.95 -2.45 21.13
CA PRO A 9 13.76 -2.11 22.28
C PRO A 9 13.24 -0.78 22.77
N ARG A 10 12.57 -0.77 23.93
CA ARG A 10 12.34 0.48 24.67
C ARG A 10 13.71 1.16 24.75
N GLN A 11 13.82 2.35 24.17
CA GLN A 11 15.03 3.22 24.13
C GLN A 11 16.02 3.07 22.96
N LYS A 12 15.80 2.23 21.93
CA LYS A 12 16.55 2.39 20.67
C LYS A 12 15.73 3.23 19.69
N ARG A 13 16.27 4.38 19.27
CA ARG A 13 15.77 5.11 18.10
C ARG A 13 15.60 4.11 16.96
N LEU A 14 14.38 3.84 16.52
CA LEU A 14 14.13 3.09 15.31
C LEU A 14 14.33 4.05 14.14
N PRO A 15 15.45 3.99 13.40
CA PRO A 15 15.74 4.97 12.37
C PRO A 15 14.76 4.90 11.20
N LEU A 16 14.08 3.78 10.97
CA LEU A 16 13.19 3.60 9.83
C LEU A 16 11.86 2.95 10.20
N LEU A 17 10.77 3.64 9.86
CA LEU A 17 9.41 3.12 9.86
C LEU A 17 8.93 2.95 8.41
N LEU A 18 8.55 1.74 8.04
CA LEU A 18 7.99 1.40 6.73
C LEU A 18 6.49 1.21 6.88
N ILE A 19 5.72 1.84 6.02
CA ILE A 19 4.26 1.92 6.11
C ILE A 19 3.63 1.31 4.85
N ALA A 20 2.67 0.43 5.03
CA ALA A 20 1.75 0.05 3.97
C ALA A 20 0.73 1.19 3.77
N PRO A 21 0.49 1.68 2.55
CA PRO A 21 -0.34 2.85 2.33
C PRO A 21 -1.80 2.70 2.78
N GLY A 22 -2.31 1.47 2.83
CA GLY A 22 -3.66 1.15 3.32
C GLY A 22 -3.92 1.54 4.78
N ILE A 23 -2.89 1.92 5.54
CA ILE A 23 -3.03 2.41 6.92
C ILE A 23 -3.02 3.95 7.00
N THR A 24 -2.68 4.65 5.92
CA THR A 24 -2.63 6.12 5.85
C THR A 24 -3.84 6.70 5.12
N TYR A 25 -4.46 5.91 4.24
CA TYR A 25 -5.66 6.30 3.53
C TYR A 25 -6.43 5.07 3.07
N HIS A 26 -7.70 5.27 2.72
CA HIS A 26 -8.49 4.28 2.03
C HIS A 26 -8.80 4.74 0.61
N SER A 27 -8.91 3.78 -0.31
CA SER A 27 -9.48 4.04 -1.63
C SER A 27 -10.98 4.21 -1.49
N SER A 28 -11.56 5.18 -2.18
CA SER A 28 -13.01 5.29 -2.38
C SER A 28 -13.45 4.55 -3.65
N PHE A 29 -12.79 3.42 -3.97
CA PHE A 29 -13.00 2.65 -5.20
C PHE A 29 -14.47 2.29 -5.43
N GLU A 30 -15.13 1.77 -4.39
CA GLU A 30 -16.56 1.42 -4.40
C GLU A 30 -17.51 2.60 -4.66
N TYR A 31 -17.09 3.82 -4.37
CA TYR A 31 -17.88 5.03 -4.59
C TYR A 31 -17.56 5.72 -5.92
N ASN A 32 -16.28 5.79 -6.28
CA ASN A 32 -15.82 6.49 -7.47
C ASN A 32 -16.04 5.68 -8.74
N CYS A 33 -15.74 4.38 -8.73
CA CYS A 33 -15.87 3.56 -9.94
C CYS A 33 -17.30 3.54 -10.50
N PRO A 34 -18.38 3.45 -9.70
CA PRO A 34 -19.74 3.60 -10.22
C PRO A 34 -20.04 4.98 -10.78
N ARG A 35 -19.47 6.04 -10.20
CA ARG A 35 -19.59 7.41 -10.73
C ARG A 35 -18.94 7.52 -12.11
N PHE A 36 -17.75 6.95 -12.30
CA PHE A 36 -17.08 6.89 -13.59
C PHE A 36 -17.84 6.01 -14.58
N ALA A 37 -18.24 4.80 -14.19
CA ALA A 37 -18.98 3.88 -15.06
C ALA A 37 -20.25 4.51 -15.65
N ARG A 38 -21.01 5.26 -14.83
CA ARG A 38 -22.21 5.98 -15.28
C ARG A 38 -21.93 7.04 -16.35
N ARG A 39 -20.77 7.72 -16.32
CA ARG A 39 -20.37 8.70 -17.35
C ARG A 39 -20.18 8.06 -18.72
N HIS A 40 -19.89 6.75 -18.75
CA HIS A 40 -19.71 5.98 -19.99
C HIS A 40 -20.92 5.07 -20.30
N GLY A 41 -22.07 5.31 -19.64
CA GLY A 41 -23.31 4.56 -19.91
C GLY A 41 -23.38 3.17 -19.27
N ALA A 42 -22.44 2.82 -18.40
CA ALA A 42 -22.44 1.55 -17.68
C ALA A 42 -23.07 1.69 -16.29
N ALA A 43 -24.04 0.83 -15.98
CA ALA A 43 -24.52 0.67 -14.62
C ALA A 43 -23.50 -0.15 -13.81
N ALA A 44 -23.14 0.33 -12.63
CA ALA A 44 -22.31 -0.41 -11.68
C ALA A 44 -22.95 -0.29 -10.30
N ASP A 45 -23.28 -1.43 -9.71
CA ASP A 45 -23.72 -1.51 -8.32
C ASP A 45 -22.49 -1.44 -7.40
N PRO A 46 -22.39 -0.42 -6.52
CA PRO A 46 -21.30 -0.32 -5.54
C PRO A 46 -21.13 -1.59 -4.68
N GLY A 47 -22.24 -2.23 -4.29
CA GLY A 47 -22.22 -3.41 -3.40
C GLY A 47 -21.62 -4.64 -4.08
N ALA A 48 -22.00 -4.90 -5.33
CA ALA A 48 -21.41 -5.98 -6.12
C ALA A 48 -19.98 -5.68 -6.59
N LEU A 49 -19.63 -4.41 -6.79
CA LEU A 49 -18.36 -4.01 -7.39
C LEU A 49 -17.16 -4.37 -6.50
N GLN A 50 -17.27 -4.15 -5.18
CA GLN A 50 -16.18 -4.48 -4.26
C GLN A 50 -15.87 -5.98 -4.26
N SER A 51 -16.90 -6.83 -4.22
CA SER A 51 -16.73 -8.28 -4.28
C SER A 51 -16.10 -8.74 -5.61
N LYS A 52 -16.58 -8.20 -6.75
CA LYS A 52 -16.00 -8.48 -8.07
C LYS A 52 -14.53 -8.04 -8.16
N PHE A 53 -14.20 -6.87 -7.61
CA PHE A 53 -12.82 -6.38 -7.60
C PHE A 53 -11.92 -7.28 -6.76
N VAL A 54 -12.35 -7.65 -5.55
CA VAL A 54 -11.59 -8.56 -4.68
C VAL A 54 -11.35 -9.90 -5.37
N GLU A 55 -12.39 -10.47 -5.98
CA GLU A 55 -12.30 -11.72 -6.73
C GLU A 55 -11.30 -11.59 -7.90
N ALA A 56 -11.47 -10.61 -8.78
CA ALA A 56 -10.59 -10.40 -9.93
C ALA A 56 -9.13 -10.12 -9.49
N PHE A 57 -8.93 -9.26 -8.49
CA PHE A 57 -7.60 -8.92 -7.98
C PHE A 57 -6.89 -10.15 -7.41
N SER A 58 -7.62 -11.06 -6.73
CA SER A 58 -7.05 -12.31 -6.21
C SER A 58 -6.54 -13.27 -7.29
N GLN A 59 -7.06 -13.15 -8.51
CA GLN A 59 -6.68 -13.98 -9.66
C GLN A 59 -5.57 -13.34 -10.50
N MET A 60 -5.29 -12.05 -10.30
CA MET A 60 -4.24 -11.36 -11.03
C MET A 60 -2.85 -11.83 -10.55
N PRO A 61 -1.86 -11.93 -11.45
CA PRO A 61 -0.48 -12.11 -11.05
C PRO A 61 -0.03 -10.89 -10.22
N PRO A 62 0.97 -11.05 -9.32
CA PRO A 62 1.55 -9.91 -8.62
C PRO A 62 1.94 -8.78 -9.58
N LEU A 63 1.67 -7.53 -9.21
CA LEU A 63 2.03 -6.34 -9.99
C LEU A 63 3.55 -6.08 -9.85
N VAL A 64 4.33 -6.88 -10.56
CA VAL A 64 5.81 -6.87 -10.55
C VAL A 64 6.34 -6.98 -11.97
N PHE A 65 7.41 -6.24 -12.26
CA PHE A 65 8.02 -6.24 -13.59
C PHE A 65 9.56 -6.24 -13.50
N PRO A 66 10.18 -7.36 -13.10
CA PRO A 66 11.64 -7.44 -12.93
C PRO A 66 12.40 -6.96 -14.17
N GLY A 67 13.31 -6.00 -13.98
CA GLY A 67 14.17 -5.49 -15.05
C GLY A 67 13.54 -4.45 -15.98
N LEU A 68 12.22 -4.22 -15.93
CA LEU A 68 11.59 -3.16 -16.72
C LEU A 68 11.80 -1.78 -16.08
N GLN A 69 12.03 -0.76 -16.92
CA GLN A 69 12.23 0.62 -16.49
C GLN A 69 11.64 1.61 -17.52
N GLY A 70 11.50 2.88 -17.09
CA GLY A 70 11.10 3.98 -17.98
C GLY A 70 9.74 3.75 -18.66
N PRO A 71 9.56 4.20 -19.91
CA PRO A 71 8.28 4.08 -20.62
C PRO A 71 7.74 2.65 -20.74
N VAL A 72 8.62 1.65 -20.85
CA VAL A 72 8.21 0.24 -20.99
C VAL A 72 7.59 -0.28 -19.70
N LEU A 73 8.12 0.12 -18.54
CA LEU A 73 7.52 -0.20 -17.25
C LEU A 73 6.14 0.45 -17.10
N LEU A 74 6.02 1.74 -17.43
CA LEU A 74 4.76 2.47 -17.32
C LEU A 74 3.66 1.87 -18.22
N ALA A 75 4.02 1.38 -19.40
CA ALA A 75 3.11 0.64 -20.27
C ALA A 75 2.67 -0.68 -19.63
N ALA A 76 3.60 -1.48 -19.10
CA ALA A 76 3.29 -2.75 -18.45
C ALA A 76 2.40 -2.58 -17.20
N GLU A 77 2.65 -1.54 -16.39
CA GLU A 77 1.79 -1.16 -15.26
C GLU A 77 0.37 -0.85 -15.73
N ARG A 78 0.22 -0.02 -16.78
CA ARG A 78 -1.08 0.33 -17.35
C ARG A 78 -1.80 -0.90 -17.90
N ASP A 79 -1.11 -1.79 -18.60
CA ASP A 79 -1.70 -3.00 -19.17
C ASP A 79 -2.20 -3.97 -18.09
N TRP A 80 -1.47 -4.10 -16.98
CA TRP A 80 -1.90 -4.92 -15.85
C TRP A 80 -3.21 -4.40 -15.25
N TRP A 81 -3.31 -3.09 -15.02
CA TRP A 81 -4.55 -2.48 -14.53
C TRP A 81 -5.68 -2.55 -15.55
N ARG A 82 -5.37 -2.41 -16.85
CA ARG A 82 -6.35 -2.58 -17.93
C ARG A 82 -6.93 -3.99 -17.90
N ALA A 83 -6.10 -5.01 -17.72
CA ALA A 83 -6.55 -6.40 -17.62
C ALA A 83 -7.44 -6.61 -16.38
N LEU A 84 -7.06 -6.09 -15.22
CA LEU A 84 -7.88 -6.17 -14.01
C LEU A 84 -9.24 -5.46 -14.19
N VAL A 85 -9.25 -4.22 -14.69
CA VAL A 85 -10.49 -3.47 -14.92
C VAL A 85 -11.37 -4.17 -15.97
N ARG A 86 -10.76 -4.82 -16.97
CA ARG A 86 -11.48 -5.66 -17.94
C ARG A 86 -12.13 -6.87 -17.28
N GLN A 87 -11.48 -7.53 -16.31
CA GLN A 87 -12.12 -8.65 -15.60
C GLN A 87 -13.32 -8.18 -14.77
N VAL A 88 -13.25 -6.98 -14.19
CA VAL A 88 -14.31 -6.43 -13.35
C VAL A 88 -15.51 -5.90 -14.15
N PHE A 89 -15.28 -5.23 -15.29
CA PHE A 89 -16.30 -4.49 -16.06
C PHE A 89 -16.50 -4.98 -17.50
N GLY A 90 -15.72 -5.96 -17.96
CA GLY A 90 -15.64 -6.32 -19.38
C GLY A 90 -16.92 -6.96 -19.94
N ARG A 91 -17.87 -7.39 -19.10
CA ARG A 91 -19.17 -7.91 -19.53
C ARG A 91 -20.16 -6.78 -19.78
N GLU A 92 -20.11 -5.74 -18.96
CA GLU A 92 -20.97 -4.57 -19.01
C GLU A 92 -20.51 -3.55 -20.05
N MET A 93 -19.22 -3.55 -20.40
CA MET A 93 -18.62 -2.53 -21.26
C MET A 93 -17.48 -3.11 -22.12
N THR A 94 -17.57 -2.90 -23.44
CA THR A 94 -16.63 -3.44 -24.43
C THR A 94 -16.18 -2.38 -25.45
N GLY A 95 -15.22 -2.75 -26.31
CA GLY A 95 -14.73 -1.88 -27.39
C GLY A 95 -14.20 -0.53 -26.91
N GLU A 96 -14.43 0.51 -27.71
CA GLU A 96 -13.97 1.87 -27.42
C GLU A 96 -14.53 2.46 -26.12
N VAL A 97 -15.76 2.07 -25.74
CA VAL A 97 -16.39 2.57 -24.51
C VAL A 97 -15.55 2.13 -23.31
N PHE A 98 -15.08 0.87 -23.31
CA PHE A 98 -14.18 0.37 -22.28
C PHE A 98 -12.84 1.10 -22.29
N GLU A 99 -12.24 1.36 -23.45
CA GLU A 99 -10.94 2.04 -23.50
C GLU A 99 -11.01 3.46 -22.95
N ARG A 100 -12.09 4.20 -23.27
CA ARG A 100 -12.33 5.54 -22.70
C ARG A 100 -12.54 5.48 -21.19
N PHE A 101 -13.41 4.59 -20.72
CA PHE A 101 -13.65 4.39 -19.29
C PHE A 101 -12.38 4.01 -18.54
N PHE A 102 -11.60 3.06 -19.05
CA PHE A 102 -10.35 2.64 -18.44
C PHE A 102 -9.35 3.81 -18.40
N GLY A 103 -9.23 4.58 -19.48
CA GLY A 103 -8.41 5.78 -19.52
C GLY A 103 -8.76 6.75 -18.39
N ASP A 104 -10.03 7.16 -18.32
CA ASP A 104 -10.52 8.11 -17.32
C ASP A 104 -10.36 7.58 -15.90
N LEU A 105 -10.66 6.30 -15.67
CA LEU A 105 -10.49 5.65 -14.37
C LEU A 105 -9.02 5.56 -13.96
N PHE A 106 -8.13 5.21 -14.90
CA PHE A 106 -6.71 5.06 -14.62
C PHE A 106 -6.06 6.40 -14.25
N GLU A 107 -6.47 7.49 -14.91
CA GLU A 107 -6.05 8.86 -14.56
C GLU A 107 -6.63 9.32 -13.23
N ALA A 108 -7.92 9.08 -12.97
CA ALA A 108 -8.57 9.47 -11.73
C ALA A 108 -7.84 8.92 -10.48
N PHE A 109 -7.36 7.68 -10.57
CA PHE A 109 -6.63 7.02 -9.48
C PHE A 109 -5.21 7.56 -9.24
N ARG A 110 -4.69 8.49 -10.06
CA ARG A 110 -3.47 9.26 -9.74
C ARG A 110 -3.73 10.40 -8.76
N GLY A 111 -4.95 10.94 -8.76
CA GLY A 111 -5.29 12.14 -7.99
C GLY A 111 -6.01 11.80 -6.69
N SER A 112 -6.09 12.79 -5.80
CA SER A 112 -6.71 12.66 -4.48
C SER A 112 -8.22 12.39 -4.52
N GLU A 113 -8.88 12.48 -5.67
CA GLU A 113 -10.33 12.24 -5.76
C GLU A 113 -10.73 10.81 -5.39
N CYS A 114 -9.83 9.85 -5.59
CA CYS A 114 -10.03 8.42 -5.28
C CYS A 114 -9.47 7.99 -3.93
N TRP A 115 -8.93 8.92 -3.14
CA TRP A 115 -8.19 8.59 -1.92
C TRP A 115 -8.53 9.56 -0.79
N GLN A 116 -8.70 9.02 0.41
CA GLN A 116 -8.97 9.83 1.59
C GLN A 116 -8.07 9.41 2.74
N LEU A 117 -7.32 10.37 3.29
CA LEU A 117 -6.49 10.14 4.48
C LEU A 117 -7.36 9.78 5.68
N PHE A 118 -6.84 8.90 6.55
CA PHE A 118 -7.43 8.74 7.88
C PHE A 118 -7.21 10.02 8.70
N PRO A 119 -8.16 10.40 9.59
CA PRO A 119 -8.09 11.67 10.32
C PRO A 119 -6.80 11.89 11.11
N ASP A 120 -6.18 10.82 11.63
CA ASP A 120 -4.95 10.90 12.44
C ASP A 120 -3.65 10.73 11.65
N THR A 121 -3.72 10.63 10.31
CA THR A 121 -2.55 10.35 9.47
C THR A 121 -1.52 11.46 9.55
N HIS A 122 -1.88 12.68 9.17
CA HIS A 122 -0.93 13.78 9.07
C HIS A 122 -0.21 14.04 10.41
N GLY A 123 -1.00 14.22 11.47
CA GLY A 123 -0.46 14.47 12.81
C GLY A 123 0.38 13.31 13.36
N SER A 124 0.08 12.06 13.01
CA SER A 124 0.91 10.93 13.43
C SER A 124 2.24 10.87 12.67
N LEU A 125 2.22 11.10 11.35
CA LEU A 125 3.47 11.13 10.56
C LEU A 125 4.38 12.27 11.05
N GLU A 126 3.83 13.45 11.33
CA GLU A 126 4.58 14.58 11.91
C GLU A 126 5.20 14.23 13.27
N ARG A 127 4.43 13.62 14.19
CA ARG A 127 4.95 13.17 15.49
C ARG A 127 6.08 12.17 15.34
N LEU A 128 5.92 11.17 14.47
CA LEU A 128 6.95 10.15 14.24
C LEU A 128 8.23 10.78 13.68
N ARG A 129 8.13 11.75 12.75
CA ARG A 129 9.28 12.51 12.27
C ARG A 129 9.93 13.35 13.38
N ALA A 130 9.14 14.05 14.19
CA ALA A 130 9.63 14.83 15.33
C ALA A 130 10.34 13.94 16.38
N HIS A 131 9.91 12.69 16.49
CA HIS A 131 10.56 11.67 17.31
C HIS A 131 11.87 11.10 16.68
N GLY A 132 12.24 11.57 15.49
CA GLY A 132 13.48 11.20 14.81
C GLY A 132 13.39 9.96 13.93
N CYS A 133 12.18 9.49 13.61
CA CYS A 133 12.00 8.41 12.64
C CYS A 133 12.11 8.94 11.21
N ARG A 134 12.85 8.22 10.36
CA ARG A 134 12.67 8.32 8.91
C ARG A 134 11.49 7.46 8.51
N LEU A 135 10.67 7.97 7.60
CA LEU A 135 9.44 7.33 7.18
C LEU A 135 9.57 6.86 5.73
N GLY A 136 9.07 5.67 5.44
CA GLY A 136 9.00 5.16 4.09
C GLY A 136 7.71 4.40 3.82
N VAL A 137 7.34 4.28 2.55
CA VAL A 137 6.18 3.50 2.10
C VAL A 137 6.64 2.26 1.34
N ILE A 138 6.02 1.11 1.63
CA ILE A 138 6.13 -0.12 0.81
C ILE A 138 4.73 -0.55 0.37
N SER A 139 4.51 -0.57 -0.94
CA SER A 139 3.21 -0.91 -1.52
C SER A 139 3.28 -1.93 -2.66
N ASN A 140 2.31 -2.84 -2.69
CA ASN A 140 2.04 -3.68 -3.86
C ASN A 140 1.23 -2.84 -4.87
N PHE A 141 1.87 -1.86 -5.49
CA PHE A 141 1.26 -0.86 -6.36
C PHE A 141 2.18 -0.46 -7.52
N ASP A 142 1.69 0.41 -8.39
CA ASP A 142 2.42 0.98 -9.52
C ASP A 142 3.00 2.37 -9.25
N SER A 143 3.68 2.93 -10.24
CA SER A 143 4.32 4.24 -10.19
C SER A 143 3.35 5.42 -9.97
N ARG A 144 2.03 5.25 -10.07
CA ARG A 144 1.06 6.30 -9.71
C ARG A 144 1.04 6.63 -8.22
N LEU A 145 1.58 5.75 -7.37
CA LEU A 145 1.62 6.01 -5.92
C LEU A 145 2.32 7.33 -5.58
N TYR A 146 3.35 7.71 -6.34
CA TYR A 146 4.06 8.98 -6.09
C TYR A 146 3.11 10.18 -6.26
N ASP A 147 2.29 10.19 -7.31
CA ASP A 147 1.30 11.23 -7.57
C ASP A 147 0.19 11.23 -6.50
N VAL A 148 -0.25 10.03 -6.08
CA VAL A 148 -1.25 9.88 -5.02
C VAL A 148 -0.75 10.50 -3.72
N LEU A 149 0.46 10.16 -3.28
CA LEU A 149 1.04 10.68 -2.04
C LEU A 149 1.23 12.21 -2.09
N ALA A 150 1.64 12.75 -3.24
CA ALA A 150 1.77 14.19 -3.46
C ALA A 150 0.41 14.90 -3.44
N SER A 151 -0.60 14.33 -4.09
CA SER A 151 -1.96 14.88 -4.11
C SER A 151 -2.60 14.89 -2.72
N LEU A 152 -2.23 13.93 -1.86
CA LEU A 152 -2.63 13.84 -0.46
C LEU A 152 -1.75 14.68 0.48
N LYS A 153 -0.71 15.35 -0.04
CA LYS A 153 0.22 16.22 0.70
C LYS A 153 0.98 15.51 1.83
N ILE A 154 1.25 14.21 1.68
CA ILE A 154 2.03 13.43 2.66
C ILE A 154 3.39 13.01 2.12
N ASP A 155 3.67 13.26 0.85
CA ASP A 155 4.96 12.99 0.19
C ASP A 155 6.13 13.68 0.91
N SER A 156 5.97 14.93 1.32
CA SER A 156 6.99 15.70 2.05
C SER A 156 7.32 15.15 3.45
N LEU A 157 6.46 14.28 3.99
CA LEU A 157 6.69 13.60 5.28
C LEU A 157 7.43 12.27 5.10
N LEU A 158 7.61 11.81 3.86
CA LEU A 158 8.20 10.52 3.53
C LEU A 158 9.60 10.70 2.97
N ASP A 159 10.53 9.88 3.45
CA ASP A 159 11.91 9.86 2.96
C ASP A 159 12.09 8.82 1.83
N TYR A 160 11.21 7.80 1.75
CA TYR A 160 11.32 6.71 0.76
C TYR A 160 9.94 6.21 0.31
N VAL A 161 9.82 5.86 -0.97
CA VAL A 161 8.62 5.17 -1.49
C VAL A 161 9.08 4.04 -2.41
N VAL A 162 8.71 2.81 -2.04
CA VAL A 162 8.99 1.58 -2.79
C VAL A 162 7.67 0.95 -3.23
N VAL A 163 7.53 0.80 -4.54
CA VAL A 163 6.37 0.16 -5.18
C VAL A 163 6.79 -1.14 -5.85
N SER A 164 5.95 -2.17 -5.78
CA SER A 164 6.29 -3.52 -6.24
C SER A 164 6.62 -3.61 -7.72
N SER A 165 5.90 -2.83 -8.53
CA SER A 165 6.11 -2.66 -9.97
C SER A 165 7.56 -2.30 -10.30
N ARG A 166 8.10 -1.26 -9.66
CA ARG A 166 9.50 -0.78 -9.82
C ARG A 166 10.52 -1.67 -9.12
N ALA A 167 10.16 -2.23 -7.97
CA ALA A 167 11.05 -3.11 -7.21
C ALA A 167 11.25 -4.48 -7.89
N GLY A 168 10.33 -4.88 -8.79
CA GLY A 168 10.32 -6.21 -9.38
C GLY A 168 9.92 -7.32 -8.40
N ALA A 169 9.43 -6.96 -7.22
CA ALA A 169 9.02 -7.89 -6.17
C ALA A 169 7.85 -7.28 -5.37
N ALA A 170 6.92 -8.11 -4.91
CA ALA A 170 5.74 -7.69 -4.15
C ALA A 170 5.68 -8.41 -2.81
N LYS A 171 5.20 -7.72 -1.76
CA LYS A 171 4.93 -8.34 -0.46
C LYS A 171 4.02 -9.58 -0.65
N PRO A 172 4.31 -10.73 -0.01
CA PRO A 172 5.25 -10.95 1.09
C PRO A 172 6.69 -11.30 0.68
N ASP A 173 7.09 -11.17 -0.59
CA ASP A 173 8.46 -11.47 -1.02
C ASP A 173 9.48 -10.61 -0.23
N PRO A 174 10.51 -11.19 0.41
CA PRO A 174 11.51 -10.43 1.15
C PRO A 174 12.26 -9.40 0.30
N ALA A 175 12.36 -9.59 -1.02
CA ALA A 175 13.10 -8.71 -1.92
C ALA A 175 12.57 -7.27 -1.94
N ILE A 176 11.26 -7.03 -1.78
CA ILE A 176 10.71 -5.67 -1.72
C ILE A 176 11.13 -4.95 -0.42
N PHE A 177 11.19 -5.67 0.70
CA PHE A 177 11.66 -5.13 1.97
C PHE A 177 13.16 -4.85 1.92
N GLN A 178 13.95 -5.76 1.33
CA GLN A 178 15.38 -5.57 1.07
C GLN A 178 15.64 -4.33 0.20
N ALA A 179 14.83 -4.10 -0.84
CA ALA A 179 14.93 -2.89 -1.67
C ALA A 179 14.67 -1.60 -0.87
N ALA A 180 13.70 -1.61 0.06
CA ALA A 180 13.45 -0.48 0.94
C ALA A 180 14.60 -0.25 1.95
N LEU A 181 15.11 -1.32 2.57
CA LEU A 181 16.26 -1.26 3.47
C LEU A 181 17.51 -0.73 2.78
N ALA A 182 17.78 -1.19 1.55
CA ALA A 182 18.92 -0.76 0.73
C ALA A 182 18.80 0.73 0.37
N SER A 183 17.62 1.17 -0.08
CA SER A 183 17.35 2.59 -0.36
C SER A 183 17.56 3.45 0.89
N ALA A 184 17.15 2.93 2.05
CA ALA A 184 17.29 3.60 3.32
C ALA A 184 18.70 3.50 3.95
N LYS A 185 19.56 2.61 3.45
CA LYS A 185 20.88 2.29 4.03
C LYS A 185 20.81 1.90 5.50
N VAL A 186 19.81 1.10 5.89
CA VAL A 186 19.65 0.59 7.27
C VAL A 186 19.60 -0.93 7.29
N LYS A 187 19.93 -1.54 8.43
CA LYS A 187 19.79 -3.00 8.61
C LYS A 187 18.34 -3.36 8.91
N ALA A 188 17.93 -4.58 8.57
CA ALA A 188 16.58 -5.07 8.86
C ALA A 188 16.21 -4.96 10.35
N ALA A 189 17.16 -5.25 11.24
CA ALA A 189 16.99 -5.13 12.69
C ALA A 189 16.78 -3.69 13.20
N GLU A 190 16.96 -2.68 12.35
CA GLU A 190 16.76 -1.26 12.65
C GLU A 190 15.49 -0.70 11.99
N ALA A 191 14.68 -1.55 11.36
CA ALA A 191 13.46 -1.16 10.68
C ALA A 191 12.23 -1.85 11.28
N LEU A 192 11.13 -1.09 11.33
CA LEU A 192 9.80 -1.57 11.70
C LEU A 192 8.88 -1.42 10.49
N HIS A 193 8.18 -2.47 10.10
CA HIS A 193 7.12 -2.39 9.09
C HIS A 193 5.75 -2.38 9.75
N VAL A 194 4.87 -1.50 9.29
CA VAL A 194 3.48 -1.39 9.76
C VAL A 194 2.55 -1.55 8.58
N GLY A 195 1.60 -2.48 8.67
CA GLY A 195 0.61 -2.69 7.62
C GLY A 195 -0.60 -3.47 8.10
N ASP A 196 -1.58 -3.64 7.22
CA ASP A 196 -2.90 -4.18 7.51
C ASP A 196 -3.06 -5.66 7.12
N SER A 197 -2.07 -6.25 6.43
CA SER A 197 -2.08 -7.66 6.06
C SER A 197 -1.18 -8.51 6.96
N LEU A 198 -1.75 -9.48 7.67
CA LEU A 198 -0.96 -10.45 8.43
C LEU A 198 0.02 -11.23 7.53
N ARG A 199 -0.39 -11.59 6.31
CA ARG A 199 0.46 -12.30 5.35
C ARG A 199 1.48 -11.38 4.70
N ALA A 200 1.01 -10.31 4.05
CA ALA A 200 1.87 -9.48 3.22
C ALA A 200 2.78 -8.58 4.05
N ASP A 201 2.25 -7.95 5.10
CA ASP A 201 2.97 -6.96 5.89
C ASP A 201 3.69 -7.60 7.07
N VAL A 202 2.97 -8.33 7.93
CA VAL A 202 3.58 -8.86 9.15
C VAL A 202 4.55 -10.01 8.86
N ARG A 203 4.04 -11.11 8.29
CA ARG A 203 4.88 -12.29 7.99
C ARG A 203 5.93 -11.99 6.92
N GLY A 204 5.58 -11.15 5.92
CA GLY A 204 6.53 -10.70 4.90
C GLY A 204 7.71 -9.93 5.52
N ALA A 205 7.44 -8.94 6.37
CA ALA A 205 8.47 -8.16 7.04
C ALA A 205 9.33 -9.02 7.99
N GLN A 206 8.68 -9.89 8.79
CA GLN A 206 9.39 -10.83 9.67
C GLN A 206 10.28 -11.79 8.88
N GLY A 207 9.82 -12.29 7.73
CA GLY A 207 10.60 -13.13 6.82
C GLY A 207 11.82 -12.41 6.21
N ALA A 208 11.77 -11.08 6.10
CA ALA A 208 12.89 -10.23 5.70
C ALA A 208 13.77 -9.77 6.88
N GLY A 209 13.45 -10.17 8.12
CA GLY A 209 14.20 -9.84 9.33
C GLY A 209 13.83 -8.49 9.98
N LEU A 210 12.73 -7.86 9.57
CA LEU A 210 12.22 -6.64 10.18
C LEU A 210 11.32 -6.96 11.37
N ALA A 211 11.23 -6.02 12.31
CA ALA A 211 10.13 -5.98 13.25
C ALA A 211 8.82 -5.62 12.51
N ALA A 212 7.67 -6.07 13.01
CA ALA A 212 6.38 -5.81 12.36
C ALA A 212 5.25 -5.44 13.34
N VAL A 213 4.40 -4.49 12.92
CA VAL A 213 3.14 -4.13 13.58
C VAL A 213 1.98 -4.33 12.62
N LEU A 214 0.94 -5.02 13.09
CA LEU A 214 -0.33 -5.11 12.40
C LEU A 214 -1.21 -3.89 12.74
N MET A 215 -1.68 -3.18 11.72
CA MET A 215 -2.78 -2.23 11.82
C MET A 215 -4.10 -3.00 11.70
N ASP A 216 -4.88 -3.05 12.77
CA ASP A 216 -6.16 -3.75 12.83
C ASP A 216 -7.23 -2.83 13.46
N PRO A 217 -7.74 -1.83 12.70
CA PRO A 217 -8.67 -0.83 13.24
C PRO A 217 -9.97 -1.44 13.76
N GLN A 218 -10.39 -2.58 13.19
CA GLN A 218 -11.64 -3.26 13.53
C GLN A 218 -11.46 -4.32 14.63
N GLY A 219 -10.23 -4.59 15.07
CA GLY A 219 -9.94 -5.56 16.11
C GLY A 219 -10.29 -7.01 15.71
N LYS A 220 -10.35 -7.30 14.40
CA LYS A 220 -10.86 -8.58 13.87
C LYS A 220 -9.81 -9.69 13.84
N GLN A 221 -8.54 -9.34 13.94
CA GLN A 221 -7.45 -10.32 13.85
C GLN A 221 -7.11 -10.84 15.25
N PRO A 222 -6.85 -12.16 15.40
CA PRO A 222 -6.34 -12.72 16.65
C PRO A 222 -4.91 -12.22 16.96
N ASP A 223 -4.32 -12.69 18.05
CA ASP A 223 -2.94 -12.35 18.43
C ASP A 223 -1.95 -12.45 17.26
N VAL A 224 -1.05 -11.48 17.18
CA VAL A 224 -0.01 -11.37 16.15
C VAL A 224 1.25 -12.08 16.64
N PRO A 225 1.58 -13.29 16.15
CA PRO A 225 2.73 -14.04 16.67
C PRO A 225 4.03 -13.29 16.40
N GLY A 226 4.72 -12.87 17.46
CA GLY A 226 6.01 -12.20 17.34
C GLY A 226 5.98 -10.78 16.78
N GLY A 227 4.82 -10.12 16.81
CA GLY A 227 4.66 -8.72 16.40
C GLY A 227 3.75 -7.95 17.34
N TRP A 228 3.53 -6.68 17.05
CA TRP A 228 2.58 -5.84 17.77
C TRP A 228 1.32 -5.64 16.94
N ARG A 229 0.27 -5.16 17.61
CA ARG A 229 -0.97 -4.75 16.98
C ARG A 229 -1.35 -3.38 17.50
N VAL A 230 -1.83 -2.53 16.59
CA VAL A 230 -2.38 -1.22 16.89
C VAL A 230 -3.65 -1.01 16.07
N ARG A 231 -4.54 -0.13 16.52
CA ARG A 231 -5.81 0.17 15.84
C ARG A 231 -5.78 1.49 15.08
N SER A 232 -4.77 2.31 15.32
CA SER A 232 -4.60 3.62 14.68
C SER A 232 -3.13 4.03 14.64
N LEU A 233 -2.81 5.05 13.83
CA LEU A 233 -1.47 5.63 13.79
C LEU A 233 -1.14 6.38 15.09
N SER A 234 -2.16 6.90 15.78
CA SER A 234 -2.00 7.49 17.11
C SER A 234 -1.59 6.45 18.16
N GLU A 235 -2.15 5.23 18.11
CA GLU A 235 -1.73 4.14 18.99
C GLU A 235 -0.31 3.65 18.64
N LEU A 236 0.06 3.68 17.36
CA LEU A 236 1.45 3.45 16.94
C LEU A 236 2.41 4.49 17.54
N CYS A 237 2.05 5.78 17.52
CA CYS A 237 2.86 6.82 18.17
C CYS A 237 3.05 6.50 19.66
N ALA A 238 1.96 6.18 20.37
CA ALA A 238 2.03 5.82 21.79
C ALA A 238 2.88 4.57 22.06
N LEU A 239 2.79 3.54 21.21
CA LEU A 239 3.61 2.32 21.29
C LEU A 239 5.11 2.64 21.16
N LEU A 240 5.45 3.60 20.30
CA LEU A 240 6.83 4.03 20.04
C LEU A 240 7.32 5.13 20.98
N GLY A 241 6.43 5.74 21.77
CA GLY A 241 6.75 6.87 22.65
C GLY A 241 6.94 8.20 21.91
N ALA A 242 6.30 8.34 20.75
CA ALA A 242 6.30 9.53 19.90
C ALA A 242 5.11 10.47 20.16
#